data_AF-A0A0K8W4C4-F1
#
_entry.id   AF-A0A0K8W4C4-F1
#
_cell.length_a   1.000
_cell.length_b   1.000
_cell.length_c   1.000
_cell.angle_alpha   90.00
_cell.angle_beta   90.00
_cell.angle_gamma   90.00
#
_symmetry.space_group_name_H-M   'P 1'
#
loop_
_entity.id
_entity.type
_entity.pdbx_description
1 polymer ?
#
loop_
_entity_poly.entity_id
_entity_poly.type
_entity_poly.pdbx_seq_one_letter_code
_entity_poly.pdbx_strand_id
1 'polypeptide(L)'
;ICQSQRIVPIVEPEVLPDGDHDLDRAQKVTETVLAAVYKALNDHHVYLEGTLLKPNMVTAGQSCAKKYTPDQVALATVEALRRTVPAAVPGITFLSGGQSEEEASVHLNAINNVPLLKPWALTFSYGRALQASVLRAWAGKKENVAAGQNELLKRAKANGLACQGIYEAGSIPSFAANASLFVASHKY
;
A
#
# COMPACT_ATOMS: atom_id res chain seq x y z
N ILE A 1 21.30 5.60 -10.55
CA ILE A 1 21.59 4.37 -11.34
C ILE A 1 20.42 3.99 -12.26
N CYS A 2 19.21 3.69 -11.76
CA CYS A 2 18.10 3.29 -12.64
C CYS A 2 17.81 4.30 -13.76
N GLN A 3 17.71 5.59 -13.42
CA GLN A 3 17.42 6.65 -14.40
C GLN A 3 18.51 6.80 -15.48
N SER A 4 19.80 6.63 -15.13
CA SER A 4 20.89 6.62 -16.12
C SER A 4 20.81 5.43 -17.08
N GLN A 5 20.06 4.39 -16.73
CA GLN A 5 19.80 3.21 -17.55
C GLN A 5 18.39 3.21 -18.15
N ARG A 6 17.67 4.35 -18.10
CA ARG A 6 16.29 4.49 -18.60
C ARG A 6 15.28 3.53 -17.93
N ILE A 7 15.53 3.18 -16.68
CA ILE A 7 14.62 2.38 -15.84
C ILE A 7 14.01 3.32 -14.80
N VAL A 8 12.68 3.29 -14.68
CA VAL A 8 11.94 4.04 -13.65
C VAL A 8 12.16 3.36 -12.29
N PRO A 9 12.80 4.01 -11.30
CA PRO A 9 12.89 3.46 -9.96
C PRO A 9 11.58 3.61 -9.20
N ILE A 10 11.14 2.52 -8.57
CA ILE A 10 10.16 2.56 -7.48
C ILE A 10 10.96 2.65 -6.19
N VAL A 11 10.79 3.73 -5.43
CA VAL A 11 11.47 3.95 -4.15
C VAL A 11 10.59 3.40 -3.02
N GLU A 12 11.07 2.38 -2.31
CA GLU A 12 10.31 1.65 -1.29
C GLU A 12 10.96 1.82 0.11
N PRO A 13 10.65 2.91 0.83
CA PRO A 13 11.10 3.13 2.20
C PRO A 13 10.08 2.56 3.21
N GLU A 14 9.98 1.23 3.30
CA GLU A 14 8.98 0.61 4.20
C GLU A 14 9.31 0.83 5.68
N VAL A 15 8.34 1.40 6.40
CA VAL A 15 8.30 1.38 7.87
C VAL A 15 7.45 0.19 8.29
N LEU A 16 8.06 -0.76 9.00
CA LEU A 16 7.41 -1.98 9.44
C LEU A 16 6.29 -1.70 10.47
N PRO A 17 5.16 -2.44 10.41
CA PRO A 17 4.06 -2.31 11.36
C PRO A 17 4.31 -3.06 12.68
N ASP A 18 5.47 -3.70 12.86
CA ASP A 18 5.83 -4.42 14.08
C ASP A 18 5.83 -3.48 15.31
N GLY A 19 5.13 -3.89 16.37
CA GLY A 19 5.04 -3.16 17.64
C GLY A 19 3.62 -2.77 18.04
N ASP A 20 3.51 -2.05 19.16
CA ASP A 20 2.27 -1.61 19.81
C ASP A 20 2.00 -0.10 19.64
N HIS A 21 2.82 0.58 18.84
CA HIS A 21 2.74 2.01 18.58
C HIS A 21 1.38 2.41 17.98
N ASP A 22 0.94 3.63 18.31
CA ASP A 22 -0.32 4.17 17.82
C ASP A 22 -0.19 4.80 16.41
N LEU A 23 -1.33 5.24 15.87
CA LEU A 23 -1.40 5.83 14.53
C LEU A 23 -0.58 7.12 14.43
N ASP A 24 -0.59 7.94 15.48
CA ASP A 24 0.12 9.23 15.51
C ASP A 24 1.64 9.01 15.45
N ARG A 25 2.14 8.01 16.19
CA ARG A 25 3.53 7.60 16.11
C ARG A 25 3.90 7.10 14.73
N ALA A 26 3.06 6.25 14.11
CA ALA A 26 3.28 5.76 12.74
C ALA A 26 3.32 6.91 11.73
N GLN A 27 2.42 7.88 11.84
CA GLN A 27 2.38 9.07 10.99
C GLN A 27 3.66 9.88 11.14
N LYS A 28 4.10 10.14 12.38
CA LYS A 28 5.31 10.92 12.66
C LYS A 28 6.57 10.27 12.08
N VAL A 29 6.69 8.94 12.22
CA VAL A 29 7.83 8.20 11.65
C VAL A 29 7.78 8.22 10.13
N THR A 30 6.62 8.00 9.53
CA THR A 30 6.43 8.06 8.08
C THR A 30 6.83 9.42 7.52
N GLU A 31 6.39 10.53 8.15
CA GLU A 31 6.78 11.88 7.73
C GLU A 31 8.30 12.10 7.84
N THR A 32 8.91 11.64 8.92
CA THR A 32 10.36 11.79 9.13
C THR A 32 11.16 11.03 8.07
N VAL A 33 10.76 9.79 7.77
CA VAL A 33 11.39 8.94 6.75
C VAL A 33 11.23 9.54 5.37
N LEU A 34 10.00 9.94 4.98
CA LEU A 34 9.75 10.47 3.65
C LEU A 34 10.46 11.82 3.42
N ALA A 35 10.53 12.68 4.44
CA ALA A 35 11.32 13.91 4.35
C ALA A 35 12.80 13.62 4.08
N ALA A 36 13.39 12.64 4.79
CA ALA A 36 14.77 12.22 4.56
C ALA A 36 14.97 11.61 3.17
N VAL A 37 14.02 10.79 2.70
CA VAL A 37 14.06 10.19 1.35
C VAL A 37 14.06 11.28 0.28
N TYR A 38 13.13 12.24 0.30
CA TYR A 38 13.07 13.27 -0.74
C TYR A 38 14.24 14.24 -0.70
N LYS A 39 14.80 14.51 0.49
CA LYS A 39 16.07 15.25 0.60
C LYS A 39 17.20 14.48 -0.09
N ALA A 40 17.34 13.18 0.18
CA ALA A 40 18.36 12.35 -0.45
C ALA A 40 18.16 12.25 -1.98
N LEU A 41 16.93 12.06 -2.45
CA LEU A 41 16.64 12.03 -3.89
C LEU A 41 17.05 13.35 -4.57
N ASN A 42 16.80 14.49 -3.91
CA ASN A 42 17.21 15.79 -4.42
C ASN A 42 18.74 15.95 -4.45
N ASP A 43 19.44 15.56 -3.38
CA ASP A 43 20.91 15.61 -3.30
C ASP A 43 21.58 14.76 -4.37
N HIS A 44 20.94 13.67 -4.77
CA HIS A 44 21.41 12.77 -5.81
C HIS A 44 20.86 13.10 -7.20
N HIS A 45 20.27 14.29 -7.38
CA HIS A 45 19.77 14.80 -8.66
C HIS A 45 18.76 13.87 -9.35
N VAL A 46 17.93 13.19 -8.56
CA VAL A 46 16.89 12.29 -9.09
C VAL A 46 15.76 13.12 -9.71
N TYR A 47 15.40 12.78 -10.95
CA TYR A 47 14.27 13.38 -11.67
C TYR A 47 12.95 12.78 -11.18
N LEU A 48 12.19 13.49 -10.34
CA LEU A 48 11.05 12.92 -9.60
C LEU A 48 9.89 12.48 -10.48
N GLU A 49 9.65 13.18 -11.59
CA GLU A 49 8.63 12.85 -12.59
C GLU A 49 8.88 11.48 -13.24
N GLY A 50 10.13 11.00 -13.20
CA GLY A 50 10.56 9.67 -13.64
C GLY A 50 10.75 8.69 -12.50
N THR A 51 9.98 8.80 -11.40
CA THR A 51 10.00 7.88 -10.26
C THR A 51 8.59 7.46 -9.83
N LEU A 52 8.50 6.46 -8.96
CA LEU A 52 7.30 6.17 -8.18
C LEU A 52 7.69 5.98 -6.71
N LEU A 53 6.78 6.29 -5.79
CA LEU A 53 6.95 5.99 -4.37
C LEU A 53 6.13 4.75 -4.02
N LYS A 54 6.71 3.78 -3.31
CA LYS A 54 6.02 2.63 -2.73
C LYS A 54 6.16 2.66 -1.20
N PRO A 55 5.35 3.48 -0.50
CA PRO A 55 5.41 3.57 0.95
C PRO A 55 4.46 2.54 1.58
N ASN A 56 4.64 2.29 2.88
CA ASN A 56 3.57 1.75 3.71
C ASN A 56 2.40 2.75 3.81
N MET A 57 1.19 2.24 4.01
CA MET A 57 0.09 3.05 4.55
C MET A 57 0.42 3.43 6.00
N VAL A 58 -0.12 4.55 6.49
CA VAL A 58 0.03 4.94 7.89
C VAL A 58 -0.99 4.17 8.71
N THR A 59 -0.56 3.10 9.35
CA THR A 59 -1.38 2.25 10.23
C THR A 59 -0.76 2.19 11.62
N ALA A 60 -1.56 2.00 12.66
CA ALA A 60 -1.03 1.65 13.97
C ALA A 60 -0.27 0.32 13.91
N GLY A 61 0.60 0.09 14.90
CA GLY A 61 1.35 -1.14 15.02
C GLY A 61 0.43 -2.36 15.14
N GLN A 62 0.88 -3.51 14.64
CA GLN A 62 0.09 -4.73 14.59
C GLN A 62 -0.42 -5.18 15.97
N SER A 63 0.35 -4.90 17.03
CA SER A 63 0.02 -5.19 18.43
C SER A 63 -0.66 -4.03 19.15
N CYS A 64 -0.98 -2.94 18.45
CA CYS A 64 -1.67 -1.80 19.05
C CYS A 64 -3.06 -2.21 19.56
N ALA A 65 -3.32 -1.91 20.83
CA ALA A 65 -4.60 -2.17 21.48
C ALA A 65 -5.73 -1.30 20.91
N LYS A 66 -5.40 -0.06 20.51
CA LYS A 66 -6.36 0.87 19.90
C LYS A 66 -6.57 0.50 18.44
N LYS A 67 -7.83 0.34 18.04
CA LYS A 67 -8.23 0.14 16.65
C LYS A 67 -8.62 1.47 16.01
N TYR A 68 -8.31 1.58 14.72
CA TYR A 68 -8.55 2.77 13.92
C TYR A 68 -9.42 2.40 12.72
N THR A 69 -10.29 3.31 12.31
CA THR A 69 -11.13 3.10 11.14
C THR A 69 -10.34 3.29 9.84
N PRO A 70 -10.82 2.75 8.72
CA PRO A 70 -10.23 3.02 7.41
C PRO A 70 -10.06 4.51 7.10
N ASP A 71 -11.03 5.34 7.49
CA ASP A 71 -10.99 6.78 7.27
C ASP A 71 -9.90 7.47 8.09
N GLN A 72 -9.63 6.99 9.32
CA GLN A 72 -8.54 7.52 10.15
C GLN A 72 -7.17 7.14 9.56
N VAL A 73 -7.00 5.89 9.14
CA VAL A 73 -5.80 5.41 8.42
C VAL A 73 -5.59 6.22 7.13
N ALA A 74 -6.66 6.44 6.38
CA ALA A 74 -6.64 7.18 5.13
C ALA A 74 -6.23 8.64 5.32
N LEU A 75 -6.84 9.33 6.29
CA LEU A 75 -6.51 10.72 6.59
C LEU A 75 -5.05 10.85 7.03
N ALA A 76 -4.59 10.03 7.98
CA ALA A 76 -3.21 10.05 8.46
C ALA A 76 -2.21 9.77 7.32
N THR A 77 -2.55 8.84 6.43
CA THR A 77 -1.73 8.53 5.25
C THR A 77 -1.65 9.72 4.30
N VAL A 78 -2.80 10.29 3.90
CA VAL A 78 -2.84 11.42 2.96
C VAL A 78 -2.15 12.66 3.54
N GLU A 79 -2.31 12.93 4.83
CA GLU A 79 -1.60 14.03 5.50
C GLU A 79 -0.08 13.85 5.50
N ALA A 80 0.41 12.65 5.85
CA ALA A 80 1.85 12.37 5.84
C ALA A 80 2.45 12.59 4.45
N LEU A 81 1.75 12.12 3.40
CA LEU A 81 2.17 12.32 2.02
C LEU A 81 2.14 13.80 1.62
N ARG A 82 1.05 14.52 1.92
CA ARG A 82 0.92 15.97 1.66
C ARG A 82 2.00 16.82 2.32
N ARG A 83 2.53 16.38 3.46
CA ARG A 83 3.58 17.08 4.20
C ARG A 83 4.99 16.81 3.66
N THR A 84 5.19 15.77 2.83
CA THR A 84 6.55 15.27 2.54
C THR A 84 6.84 14.94 1.08
N VAL A 85 5.83 14.55 0.29
CA VAL A 85 6.00 14.18 -1.12
C VAL A 85 5.89 15.43 -2.00
N PRO A 86 6.85 15.71 -2.89
CA PRO A 86 6.71 16.78 -3.88
C PRO A 86 5.65 16.46 -4.95
N ALA A 87 4.89 17.45 -5.41
CA ALA A 87 3.87 17.30 -6.46
C ALA A 87 4.40 16.74 -7.80
N ALA A 88 5.72 16.82 -8.04
CA ALA A 88 6.37 16.30 -9.25
C ALA A 88 6.37 14.77 -9.35
N VAL A 89 6.21 14.04 -8.25
CA VAL A 89 6.13 12.57 -8.29
C VAL A 89 4.83 12.16 -9.00
N PRO A 90 4.82 11.32 -10.02
CA PRO A 90 3.59 11.03 -10.78
C PRO A 90 2.61 10.13 -10.01
N GLY A 91 3.12 9.27 -9.12
CA GLY A 91 2.28 8.29 -8.44
C GLY A 91 2.91 7.65 -7.22
N ILE A 92 2.02 7.19 -6.34
CA ILE A 92 2.29 6.49 -5.10
C ILE A 92 1.58 5.14 -5.18
N THR A 93 2.36 4.07 -5.15
CA THR A 93 1.90 2.68 -5.31
C THR A 93 2.09 1.94 -3.99
N PHE A 94 1.11 2.00 -3.09
CA PHE A 94 1.25 1.46 -1.73
C PHE A 94 1.62 -0.03 -1.70
N LEU A 95 2.49 -0.41 -0.78
CA LEU A 95 2.66 -1.81 -0.38
C LEU A 95 1.52 -2.21 0.57
N SER A 96 1.12 -3.47 0.54
CA SER A 96 0.05 -3.97 1.43
C SER A 96 0.56 -4.27 2.85
N GLY A 97 1.86 -4.45 3.04
CA GLY A 97 2.43 -4.86 4.32
C GLY A 97 1.80 -6.17 4.81
N GLY A 98 1.42 -6.22 6.08
CA GLY A 98 0.74 -7.35 6.73
C GLY A 98 -0.79 -7.35 6.62
N GLN A 99 -1.39 -6.37 5.94
CA GLN A 99 -2.84 -6.25 5.79
C GLN A 99 -3.42 -7.46 5.08
N SER A 100 -4.67 -7.81 5.42
CA SER A 100 -5.44 -8.78 4.63
C SER A 100 -5.73 -8.27 3.22
N GLU A 101 -6.17 -9.15 2.30
CA GLU A 101 -6.51 -8.72 0.92
C GLU A 101 -7.66 -7.72 0.91
N GLU A 102 -8.65 -7.91 1.78
CA GLU A 102 -9.80 -7.03 1.91
C GLU A 102 -9.43 -5.70 2.56
N GLU A 103 -8.71 -5.73 3.67
CA GLU A 103 -8.26 -4.54 4.39
C GLU A 103 -7.42 -3.62 3.50
N ALA A 104 -6.49 -4.18 2.71
CA ALA A 104 -5.68 -3.41 1.78
C ALA A 104 -6.52 -2.74 0.68
N SER A 105 -7.63 -3.36 0.26
CA SER A 105 -8.57 -2.79 -0.72
C SER A 105 -9.40 -1.67 -0.08
N VAL A 106 -9.88 -1.89 1.15
CA VAL A 106 -10.69 -0.93 1.92
C VAL A 106 -9.88 0.32 2.29
N HIS A 107 -8.65 0.17 2.77
CA HIS A 107 -7.79 1.31 3.09
C HIS A 107 -7.41 2.10 1.85
N LEU A 108 -7.07 1.44 0.73
CA LEU A 108 -6.77 2.14 -0.53
C LEU A 108 -7.98 2.93 -1.03
N ASN A 109 -9.19 2.37 -0.90
CA ASN A 109 -10.42 3.05 -1.26
C ASN A 109 -10.66 4.28 -0.39
N ALA A 110 -10.50 4.15 0.94
CA ALA A 110 -10.65 5.26 1.88
C ALA A 110 -9.63 6.37 1.59
N ILE A 111 -8.37 6.02 1.29
CA ILE A 111 -7.30 6.96 0.89
C ILE A 111 -7.73 7.79 -0.33
N ASN A 112 -8.28 7.14 -1.36
CA ASN A 112 -8.75 7.84 -2.55
C ASN A 112 -9.97 8.73 -2.28
N ASN A 113 -10.78 8.42 -1.26
CA ASN A 113 -11.95 9.21 -0.85
C ASN A 113 -11.65 10.37 0.12
N VAL A 114 -10.44 10.50 0.66
CA VAL A 114 -10.08 11.63 1.56
C VAL A 114 -10.32 12.97 0.85
N PRO A 115 -11.09 13.91 1.42
CA PRO A 115 -11.45 15.18 0.76
C PRO A 115 -10.32 16.24 0.86
N LEU A 116 -9.08 15.83 0.57
CA LEU A 116 -7.90 16.69 0.49
C LEU A 116 -7.30 16.59 -0.91
N LEU A 117 -6.61 17.65 -1.34
CA LEU A 117 -5.88 17.65 -2.61
C LEU A 117 -4.80 16.57 -2.60
N LYS A 118 -4.78 15.71 -3.61
CA LYS A 118 -3.80 14.64 -3.80
C LYS A 118 -3.21 14.81 -5.21
N PRO A 119 -2.07 15.51 -5.37
CA PRO A 119 -1.53 15.84 -6.69
C PRO A 119 -0.83 14.65 -7.39
N TRP A 120 -0.98 13.43 -6.85
CA TRP A 120 -0.38 12.19 -7.34
C TRP A 120 -1.47 11.15 -7.56
N ALA A 121 -1.24 10.19 -8.45
CA ALA A 121 -2.04 8.97 -8.45
C ALA A 121 -1.80 8.18 -7.16
N LEU A 122 -2.86 7.67 -6.52
CA LEU A 122 -2.78 6.83 -5.33
C LEU A 122 -3.30 5.42 -5.67
N THR A 123 -2.38 4.47 -5.82
CA THR A 123 -2.66 3.12 -6.32
C THR A 123 -1.91 2.05 -5.53
N PHE A 124 -1.88 0.80 -6.00
CA PHE A 124 -1.30 -0.33 -5.30
C PHE A 124 -0.08 -0.91 -6.00
N SER A 125 0.87 -1.42 -5.21
CA SER A 125 1.93 -2.35 -5.61
C SER A 125 1.90 -3.52 -4.62
N TYR A 126 0.93 -4.42 -4.81
CA TYR A 126 0.61 -5.47 -3.85
C TYR A 126 1.22 -6.82 -4.23
N GLY A 127 1.86 -7.45 -3.24
CA GLY A 127 2.23 -8.86 -3.30
C GLY A 127 1.14 -9.72 -2.66
N ARG A 128 1.25 -9.93 -1.34
CA ARG A 128 0.33 -10.79 -0.57
C ARG A 128 -1.15 -10.43 -0.75
N ALA A 129 -1.50 -9.15 -0.74
CA ALA A 129 -2.89 -8.70 -0.89
C ALA A 129 -3.52 -8.96 -2.28
N LEU A 130 -2.73 -9.37 -3.28
CA LEU A 130 -3.22 -9.82 -4.59
C LEU A 130 -3.14 -11.34 -4.78
N GLN A 131 -2.34 -12.04 -3.97
CA GLN A 131 -1.93 -13.42 -4.24
C GLN A 131 -2.32 -14.42 -3.16
N ALA A 132 -2.75 -13.99 -1.96
CA ALA A 132 -3.04 -14.92 -0.87
C ALA A 132 -4.18 -15.90 -1.22
N SER A 133 -5.28 -15.41 -1.79
CA SER A 133 -6.37 -16.27 -2.30
C SER A 133 -5.94 -17.07 -3.51
N VAL A 134 -5.13 -16.49 -4.40
CA VAL A 134 -4.62 -17.14 -5.61
C VAL A 134 -3.83 -18.39 -5.26
N LEU A 135 -2.87 -18.27 -4.35
CA LEU A 135 -1.99 -19.36 -3.94
C LEU A 135 -2.77 -20.47 -3.23
N ARG A 136 -3.77 -20.12 -2.40
CA ARG A 136 -4.63 -21.10 -1.71
C ARG A 136 -5.56 -21.84 -2.68
N ALA A 137 -6.17 -21.13 -3.62
CA ALA A 137 -7.04 -21.73 -4.62
C ALA A 137 -6.26 -22.63 -5.58
N TRP A 138 -5.06 -22.19 -6.00
CA TRP A 138 -4.20 -22.98 -6.88
C TRP A 138 -3.64 -24.23 -6.17
N ALA A 139 -3.17 -24.10 -4.93
CA ALA A 139 -2.60 -25.18 -4.13
C ALA A 139 -1.47 -25.98 -4.83
N GLY A 140 -0.78 -25.39 -5.81
CA GLY A 140 0.26 -26.05 -6.61
C GLY A 140 -0.25 -27.08 -7.62
N LYS A 141 -1.57 -27.19 -7.83
CA LYS A 141 -2.20 -28.22 -8.65
C LYS A 141 -2.54 -27.69 -10.04
N LYS A 142 -2.19 -28.43 -11.11
CA LYS A 142 -2.41 -28.00 -12.50
C LYS A 142 -3.90 -27.83 -12.82
N GLU A 143 -4.73 -28.71 -12.28
CA GLU A 143 -6.19 -28.67 -12.40
C GLU A 143 -6.82 -27.41 -11.77
N ASN A 144 -6.12 -26.75 -10.84
CA ASN A 144 -6.62 -25.57 -10.12
C ASN A 144 -6.11 -24.24 -10.70
N VAL A 145 -5.41 -24.24 -11.83
CA VAL A 145 -4.90 -22.99 -12.44
C VAL A 145 -6.03 -21.99 -12.69
N ALA A 146 -7.16 -22.45 -13.23
CA ALA A 146 -8.32 -21.59 -13.48
C ALA A 146 -8.91 -21.02 -12.17
N ALA A 147 -8.92 -21.80 -11.09
CA ALA A 147 -9.38 -21.33 -9.79
C ALA A 147 -8.47 -20.22 -9.24
N GLY A 148 -7.15 -20.39 -9.32
CA GLY A 148 -6.19 -19.34 -8.95
C GLY A 148 -6.34 -18.06 -9.79
N GLN A 149 -6.48 -18.20 -11.10
CA GLN A 149 -6.70 -17.05 -12.01
C GLN A 149 -7.99 -16.28 -11.68
N ASN A 150 -9.07 -16.98 -11.34
CA ASN A 150 -10.32 -16.35 -10.94
C ASN A 150 -10.16 -15.53 -9.66
N GLU A 151 -9.41 -16.00 -8.67
CA GLU A 151 -9.10 -15.23 -7.45
C GLU A 151 -8.23 -14.01 -7.75
N LEU A 152 -7.28 -14.12 -8.69
CA LEU A 152 -6.46 -12.98 -9.12
C LEU A 152 -7.32 -11.90 -9.76
N LEU A 153 -8.24 -12.28 -10.66
CA LEU A 153 -9.16 -11.33 -11.31
C LEU A 153 -10.04 -10.61 -10.29
N LYS A 154 -10.55 -11.32 -9.28
CA LYS A 154 -11.35 -10.72 -8.19
C LYS A 154 -10.55 -9.66 -7.43
N ARG A 155 -9.32 -9.97 -7.00
CA ARG A 155 -8.48 -9.01 -6.25
C ARG A 155 -7.94 -7.89 -7.12
N ALA A 156 -7.62 -8.15 -8.38
CA ALA A 156 -7.27 -7.09 -9.34
C ALA A 156 -8.44 -6.12 -9.55
N LYS A 157 -9.68 -6.63 -9.70
CA LYS A 157 -10.88 -5.81 -9.84
C LYS A 157 -11.16 -4.97 -8.59
N ALA A 158 -11.10 -5.58 -7.40
CA ALA A 158 -11.32 -4.87 -6.13
C ALA A 158 -10.33 -3.70 -5.95
N ASN A 159 -9.04 -3.96 -6.14
CA ASN A 159 -8.02 -2.93 -6.01
C ASN A 159 -8.08 -1.88 -7.12
N GLY A 160 -8.49 -2.26 -8.34
CA GLY A 160 -8.73 -1.32 -9.44
C GLY A 160 -9.89 -0.34 -9.17
N LEU A 161 -10.95 -0.80 -8.49
CA LEU A 161 -12.05 0.05 -8.02
C LEU A 161 -11.60 0.92 -6.84
N ALA A 162 -10.78 0.38 -5.93
CA ALA A 162 -10.27 1.09 -4.77
C ALA A 162 -9.37 2.28 -5.15
N CYS A 163 -8.57 2.13 -6.21
CA CYS A 163 -7.77 3.24 -6.79
C CYS A 163 -8.63 4.42 -7.26
N GLN A 164 -9.90 4.17 -7.57
CA GLN A 164 -10.85 5.17 -8.06
C GLN A 164 -11.76 5.68 -6.93
N GLY A 165 -11.63 5.16 -5.71
CA GLY A 165 -12.50 5.52 -4.59
C GLY A 165 -13.92 4.96 -4.69
N ILE A 166 -14.16 3.95 -5.54
CA ILE A 166 -15.50 3.40 -5.79
C ILE A 166 -15.63 1.93 -5.39
N TYR A 167 -14.68 1.41 -4.60
CA TYR A 167 -14.78 0.07 -4.06
C TYR A 167 -15.71 0.04 -2.84
N GLU A 168 -16.67 -0.87 -2.87
CA GLU A 168 -17.54 -1.17 -1.73
C GLU A 168 -17.00 -2.40 -0.99
N ALA A 169 -16.77 -2.27 0.32
CA ALA A 169 -16.23 -3.34 1.14
C ALA A 169 -17.10 -4.61 1.06
N GLY A 170 -16.47 -5.76 0.84
CA GLY A 170 -17.15 -7.05 0.69
C GLY A 170 -17.87 -7.27 -0.64
N SER A 171 -17.96 -6.27 -1.53
CA SER A 171 -18.66 -6.38 -2.83
C SER A 171 -18.04 -7.41 -3.79
N ILE A 172 -16.78 -7.76 -3.57
CA ILE A 172 -16.08 -8.80 -4.31
C ILE A 172 -15.49 -9.77 -3.29
N PRO A 173 -16.06 -10.96 -3.09
CA PRO A 173 -15.51 -11.94 -2.15
C PRO A 173 -14.30 -12.65 -2.75
N SER A 174 -13.28 -12.93 -1.95
CA SER A 174 -12.15 -13.81 -2.31
C SER A 174 -11.98 -14.94 -1.29
N PHE A 175 -11.32 -16.02 -1.71
CA PHE A 175 -11.17 -17.26 -0.93
C PHE A 175 -10.58 -17.05 0.48
N ALA A 176 -9.73 -16.04 0.63
CA ALA A 176 -8.96 -15.73 1.83
C ALA A 176 -8.97 -14.24 2.21
N ALA A 177 -10.01 -13.50 1.78
CA ALA A 177 -10.04 -12.03 1.81
C ALA A 177 -9.62 -11.42 3.17
N ASN A 178 -10.12 -12.00 4.26
CA ASN A 178 -9.98 -11.51 5.63
C ASN A 178 -8.83 -12.15 6.41
N ALA A 179 -8.08 -13.08 5.81
CA ALA A 179 -6.98 -13.71 6.51
C ALA A 179 -5.83 -12.72 6.68
N SER A 180 -5.36 -12.51 7.91
CA SER A 180 -4.17 -11.69 8.16
C SER A 180 -2.98 -12.25 7.37
N LEU A 181 -2.21 -11.35 6.78
CA LEU A 181 -1.03 -11.70 5.97
C LEU A 181 0.26 -11.30 6.70
N PHE A 182 0.17 -10.81 7.93
CA PHE A 182 1.29 -10.39 8.76
C PHE A 182 2.20 -11.56 9.12
N VAL A 183 3.51 -11.31 9.11
CA VAL A 183 4.54 -12.25 9.56
C VAL A 183 5.46 -11.46 10.49
N ALA A 184 5.46 -11.81 11.79
CA ALA A 184 6.26 -11.13 12.79
C ALA A 184 7.76 -11.21 12.46
N SER A 185 8.49 -10.11 12.63
CA SER A 185 9.94 -10.07 12.38
C SER A 185 10.32 -10.51 10.96
N HIS A 186 9.51 -10.14 9.96
CA HIS A 186 9.81 -10.44 8.57
C HIS A 186 11.17 -9.84 8.18
N LYS A 187 12.07 -10.69 7.66
CA LYS A 187 13.39 -10.27 7.16
C LYS A 187 13.34 -10.30 5.63
N TYR A 188 13.62 -9.16 5.01
CA TYR A 188 13.79 -9.01 3.56
C TYR A 188 15.11 -9.61 3.08
#